data_AF-A0A7Z9WYP6-F1
#
_entry.id   AF-A0A7Z9WYP6-F1
#
_cell.length_a   1.000
_cell.length_b   1.000
_cell.length_c   1.000
_cell.angle_alpha   90.00
_cell.angle_beta   90.00
_cell.angle_gamma   90.00
#
_symmetry.space_group_name_H-M   'P 1'
#
loop_
_entity.id
_entity.type
_entity.pdbx_description
1 polymer ?
#
loop_
_entity_poly.entity_id
_entity_poly.type
_entity_poly.pdbx_seq_one_letter_code
_entity_poly.pdbx_strand_id
1 'polypeptide(L)'
;REAAKAFAMPSGEIGRISKGLSGIRGFYGESFFTSLQKMPALAKEVLTDPWPEIVKLASRLIGIPRHISVHPGGVVITPKPIRNYVPIQVAAKGVPIIQWDKDGAEEAGLVKIDLLGNRSLGVIRDCIASIEDSGRSFDEGYWQPEEDQQTCETVAKGKTMGCFYIESPAMRLLQKKAGSGDFEQLVLQSSIIRPAANAFVREYVRRLHGGKWKHLHPQLALALDETFGLMVYQEDVSRVAVALAGFSHARADGLRKVISKKDKLLRLKDYQREFDKGCAERGVDKETRKQLWQMMMSFDGYSFCKPHSASYARVSYQAAYLKTHYPAEFMAAVISNQGGYYSTSAYVSEAKRLGLSVLAPCVNQSGIRWKKEKSKESLRVGLMSVKGLAEVTMDRILQRRAEQNYVSSIDFWQRVSPHKDECRALIQAGALDNLCAESNRSKLFWELSQFNCLAKNRKSSPLFGVHLPQAPPLQPCNTKELLRQEYRVLGFLCQDHPILMYGDKLQGRTCACNLEQHKGKRISFAGWLLSGKLVSTKTGEVMEFLTFEDETGVVETVFFPKVYRRYARVLSSGCAYMLQGTVEEEYGAMTLTVHGLRKL
;
A
#
# COMPACT_ATOMS: atom_id res chain seq x y z
N ARG A 1 -17.81 11.55 11.47
CA ARG A 1 -18.63 11.10 10.33
C ARG A 1 -20.08 10.84 10.74
N GLU A 2 -20.35 9.88 11.63
CA GLU A 2 -21.74 9.56 12.01
C GLU A 2 -22.47 10.74 12.67
N ALA A 3 -21.83 11.44 13.62
CA ALA A 3 -22.39 12.67 14.18
C ALA A 3 -22.75 13.71 13.11
N ALA A 4 -21.87 13.96 12.14
CA ALA A 4 -22.14 14.91 11.05
C ALA A 4 -23.30 14.48 10.14
N LYS A 5 -23.49 13.17 9.90
CA LYS A 5 -24.65 12.67 9.15
C LYS A 5 -25.96 12.92 9.90
N ALA A 6 -25.97 12.77 11.23
CA ALA A 6 -27.15 13.05 12.05
C ALA A 6 -27.57 14.53 11.98
N PHE A 7 -26.60 15.43 11.79
CA PHE A 7 -26.82 16.86 11.51
C PHE A 7 -27.12 17.15 10.03
N ALA A 8 -27.41 16.13 9.21
CA ALA A 8 -27.69 16.25 7.77
C ALA A 8 -26.59 16.95 6.95
N MET A 9 -25.33 16.90 7.40
CA MET A 9 -24.22 17.54 6.67
C MET A 9 -23.99 16.88 5.30
N PRO A 10 -23.71 17.65 4.23
CA PRO A 10 -23.45 17.10 2.90
C PRO A 10 -22.27 16.13 2.88
N SER A 11 -22.41 15.02 2.15
CA SER A 11 -21.39 13.97 2.06
C SER A 11 -20.02 14.48 1.57
N GLY A 12 -20.02 15.45 0.65
CA GLY A 12 -18.79 16.10 0.17
C GLY A 12 -18.05 16.86 1.26
N GLU A 13 -18.77 17.55 2.15
CA GLU A 13 -18.21 18.31 3.27
C GLU A 13 -17.70 17.37 4.37
N ILE A 14 -18.50 16.37 4.75
CA ILE A 14 -18.08 15.30 5.66
C ILE A 14 -16.79 14.65 5.14
N GLY A 15 -16.72 14.41 3.83
CA GLY A 15 -15.57 13.84 3.15
C GLY A 15 -14.33 14.73 3.24
N ARG A 16 -14.46 16.04 2.98
CA ARG A 16 -13.37 17.02 3.08
C ARG A 16 -12.77 17.06 4.48
N ILE A 17 -13.60 17.23 5.51
CA ILE A 17 -13.12 17.30 6.90
C ILE A 17 -12.54 15.95 7.32
N SER A 18 -13.22 14.84 7.05
CA SER A 18 -12.70 13.51 7.40
C SER A 18 -11.36 13.17 6.76
N LYS A 19 -11.09 13.67 5.54
CA LYS A 19 -9.80 13.48 4.87
C LYS A 19 -8.69 14.25 5.58
N GLY A 20 -8.96 15.47 6.02
CA GLY A 20 -8.03 16.25 6.84
C GLY A 20 -7.70 15.61 8.19
N LEU A 21 -8.54 14.67 8.68
CA LEU A 21 -8.31 13.89 9.90
C LEU A 21 -7.54 12.58 9.69
N SER A 22 -7.21 12.23 8.45
CA SER A 22 -6.56 10.97 8.14
C SER A 22 -5.16 10.90 8.78
N GLY A 23 -4.87 9.83 9.51
CA GLY A 23 -3.57 9.59 10.15
C GLY A 23 -3.42 10.13 11.59
N ILE A 24 -4.44 10.82 12.11
CA ILE A 24 -4.44 11.27 13.51
C ILE A 24 -4.85 10.11 14.42
N ARG A 25 -3.98 9.76 15.38
CA ARG A 25 -4.31 8.85 16.48
C ARG A 25 -4.04 9.56 17.81
N GLY A 26 -4.89 9.34 18.81
CA GLY A 26 -4.59 9.73 20.19
C GLY A 26 -5.08 11.12 20.64
N PHE A 27 -5.79 11.89 19.82
CA PHE A 27 -6.43 13.12 20.29
C PHE A 27 -7.84 12.83 20.80
N TYR A 28 -8.05 12.98 22.10
CA TYR A 28 -9.32 12.70 22.79
C TYR A 28 -9.63 13.85 23.77
N GLY A 29 -10.92 14.12 24.02
CA GLY A 29 -11.37 15.09 25.02
C GLY A 29 -11.54 16.54 24.53
N GLU A 30 -11.70 17.48 25.46
CA GLU A 30 -12.03 18.89 25.19
C GLU A 30 -10.99 19.63 24.32
N SER A 31 -9.74 19.18 24.32
CA SER A 31 -8.67 19.73 23.48
C SER A 31 -8.78 19.30 22.00
N PHE A 32 -9.65 18.35 21.65
CA PHE A 32 -9.78 17.82 20.30
C PHE A 32 -10.24 18.91 19.32
N PHE A 33 -11.27 19.69 19.66
CA PHE A 33 -11.75 20.78 18.79
C PHE A 33 -10.69 21.86 18.56
N THR A 34 -10.00 22.28 19.61
CA THR A 34 -8.90 23.25 19.52
C THR A 34 -7.72 22.71 18.70
N SER A 35 -7.42 21.41 18.81
CA SER A 35 -6.39 20.76 18.01
C SER A 35 -6.78 20.67 16.53
N LEU A 36 -8.06 20.38 16.26
CA LEU A 36 -8.64 20.35 14.92
C LEU A 36 -8.54 21.70 14.20
N GLN A 37 -8.88 22.80 14.88
CA GLN A 37 -8.77 24.15 14.32
C GLN A 37 -7.33 24.54 13.99
N LYS A 38 -6.36 24.06 14.77
CA LYS A 38 -4.93 24.34 14.57
C LYS A 38 -4.29 23.50 13.47
N MET A 39 -5.01 22.55 12.87
CA MET A 39 -4.45 21.66 11.86
C MET A 39 -4.24 22.40 10.52
N PRO A 40 -3.02 22.38 9.94
CA PRO A 40 -2.76 23.02 8.65
C PRO A 40 -3.66 22.54 7.51
N ALA A 41 -3.99 21.24 7.51
CA ALA A 41 -4.88 20.62 6.54
C ALA A 41 -6.33 21.14 6.62
N LEU A 42 -6.77 21.64 7.78
CA LEU A 42 -8.12 22.15 8.03
C LEU A 42 -8.18 23.67 8.22
N ALA A 43 -7.05 24.38 8.24
CA ALA A 43 -6.97 25.79 8.62
C ALA A 43 -7.73 26.80 7.71
N LYS A 44 -8.41 26.35 6.65
CA LYS A 44 -9.29 27.16 5.77
C LYS A 44 -10.75 26.71 5.83
N GLU A 45 -11.03 25.53 6.40
CA GLU A 45 -12.38 25.10 6.69
C GLU A 45 -12.79 25.86 7.94
N VAL A 46 -13.65 26.87 7.77
CA VAL A 46 -14.25 27.54 8.91
C VAL A 46 -15.24 26.52 9.47
N LEU A 47 -14.84 25.83 10.55
CA LEU A 47 -15.71 24.94 11.31
C LEU A 47 -16.72 25.80 12.09
N THR A 48 -17.59 26.48 11.36
CA THR A 48 -18.75 27.22 11.89
C THR A 48 -19.83 26.24 12.31
N ASP A 49 -20.89 26.76 12.93
CA ASP A 49 -22.05 25.95 13.28
C ASP A 49 -22.57 25.14 12.08
N PRO A 50 -22.92 23.85 12.28
CA PRO A 50 -22.97 23.12 13.57
C PRO A 50 -21.69 22.33 13.93
N TRP A 51 -20.54 22.58 13.30
CA TRP A 51 -19.31 21.77 13.49
C TRP A 51 -18.77 21.70 14.93
N PRO A 52 -18.75 22.79 15.73
CA PRO A 52 -18.30 22.71 17.12
C PRO A 52 -19.12 21.70 17.94
N GLU A 53 -20.44 21.71 17.74
CA GLU A 53 -21.35 20.77 18.40
C GLU A 53 -21.16 19.34 17.88
N ILE A 54 -21.05 19.16 16.56
CA ILE A 54 -20.75 17.85 15.94
C ILE A 54 -19.48 17.25 16.51
N VAL A 55 -18.41 18.04 16.66
CA VAL A 55 -17.13 17.57 17.21
C VAL A 55 -17.25 17.23 18.69
N LYS A 56 -17.94 18.08 19.47
CA LYS A 56 -18.21 17.82 20.88
C LYS A 56 -18.96 16.50 21.07
N LEU A 57 -20.04 16.29 20.32
CA LEU A 57 -20.81 15.03 20.35
C LEU A 57 -19.97 13.84 19.86
N ALA A 58 -19.20 14.01 18.78
CA ALA A 58 -18.32 12.96 18.29
C ALA A 58 -17.29 12.52 19.34
N SER A 59 -16.73 13.46 20.12
CA SER A 59 -15.77 13.16 21.18
C SER A 59 -16.35 12.28 22.29
N ARG A 60 -17.64 12.48 22.64
CA ARG A 60 -18.37 11.66 23.61
C ARG A 60 -18.67 10.25 23.12
N LEU A 61 -18.69 10.03 21.80
CA LEU A 61 -18.94 8.71 21.20
C LEU A 61 -17.68 7.86 21.04
N ILE A 62 -16.50 8.41 21.35
CA ILE A 62 -15.23 7.68 21.22
C ILE A 62 -15.16 6.58 22.27
N GLY A 63 -14.78 5.38 21.84
CA GLY A 63 -14.65 4.20 22.71
C GLY A 63 -15.95 3.41 22.86
N ILE A 64 -17.07 3.92 22.34
CA ILE A 64 -18.34 3.19 22.34
C ILE A 64 -18.34 2.16 21.20
N PRO A 65 -18.65 0.87 21.47
CA PRO A 65 -18.80 -0.15 20.44
C PRO A 65 -19.88 0.24 19.42
N ARG A 66 -19.61 0.04 18.13
CA ARG A 66 -20.54 0.42 17.05
C ARG A 66 -21.48 -0.71 16.63
N HIS A 67 -20.91 -1.87 16.29
CA HIS A 67 -21.65 -3.06 15.88
C HIS A 67 -20.77 -4.28 16.11
N ILE A 68 -21.42 -5.44 16.24
CA ILE A 68 -20.70 -6.71 16.30
C ILE A 68 -20.27 -7.09 14.87
N SER A 69 -18.99 -7.38 14.68
CA SER A 69 -18.41 -7.75 13.40
C SER A 69 -17.56 -9.00 13.53
N VAL A 70 -17.47 -9.77 12.44
CA VAL A 70 -16.62 -10.96 12.36
C VAL A 70 -15.14 -10.55 12.47
N HIS A 71 -14.38 -11.20 13.36
CA HIS A 71 -12.92 -11.03 13.41
C HIS A 71 -12.30 -11.50 12.09
N PRO A 72 -11.38 -10.74 11.48
CA PRO A 72 -10.89 -11.01 10.11
C PRO A 72 -10.14 -12.33 9.93
N GLY A 73 -9.75 -13.02 11.01
CA GLY A 73 -9.22 -14.38 10.94
C GLY A 73 -9.45 -15.24 12.17
N GLY A 74 -10.22 -14.76 13.15
CA GLY A 74 -10.27 -15.40 14.46
C GLY A 74 -11.22 -16.58 14.45
N VAL A 75 -10.70 -17.77 14.73
CA VAL A 75 -11.46 -19.00 14.83
C VAL A 75 -11.27 -19.58 16.22
N VAL A 76 -12.38 -19.93 16.87
CA VAL A 76 -12.38 -20.55 18.19
C VAL A 76 -12.73 -22.03 18.04
N ILE A 77 -11.93 -22.88 18.67
CA ILE A 77 -12.10 -24.33 18.64
C ILE A 77 -12.41 -24.81 20.06
N THR A 78 -13.53 -25.50 20.21
CA THR A 78 -13.99 -26.05 21.49
C THR A 78 -14.25 -27.55 21.39
N PRO A 79 -14.05 -28.32 22.47
CA PRO A 79 -14.26 -29.77 22.44
C PRO A 79 -15.74 -30.18 22.46
N LYS A 80 -16.63 -29.31 22.96
CA LYS A 80 -18.10 -29.45 22.92
C LYS A 80 -18.70 -28.35 22.03
N PRO A 81 -20.00 -28.42 21.69
CA PRO A 81 -20.66 -27.35 20.94
C PRO A 81 -20.42 -25.96 21.57
N ILE A 82 -20.04 -24.98 20.75
CA ILE A 82 -19.60 -23.65 21.19
C ILE A 82 -20.59 -22.94 22.12
N ARG A 83 -21.91 -23.17 21.92
CA ARG A 83 -23.00 -22.63 22.75
C ARG A 83 -22.95 -23.04 24.22
N ASN A 84 -22.19 -24.09 24.56
CA ASN A 84 -21.98 -24.53 25.94
C ASN A 84 -20.97 -23.64 26.68
N TYR A 85 -20.21 -22.81 25.95
CA TYR A 85 -19.15 -21.96 26.50
C TYR A 85 -19.49 -20.49 26.39
N VAL A 86 -20.04 -20.06 25.25
CA VAL A 86 -20.28 -18.64 24.94
C VAL A 86 -21.52 -18.49 24.06
N PRO A 87 -22.35 -17.43 24.27
CA PRO A 87 -23.44 -17.10 23.37
C PRO A 87 -22.97 -16.90 21.93
N ILE A 88 -23.75 -17.42 20.99
CA ILE A 88 -23.50 -17.29 19.55
C ILE A 88 -24.54 -16.41 18.88
N GLN A 89 -24.14 -15.77 17.79
CA GLN A 89 -25.05 -15.05 16.90
C GLN A 89 -24.59 -15.15 15.45
N VAL A 90 -25.48 -14.88 14.51
CA VAL A 90 -25.16 -14.86 13.08
C VAL A 90 -24.76 -13.43 12.70
N ALA A 91 -23.56 -13.26 12.15
CA ALA A 91 -23.12 -11.98 11.63
C ALA A 91 -23.86 -11.61 10.34
N ALA A 92 -23.83 -10.33 9.94
CA ALA A 92 -24.44 -9.88 8.68
C ALA A 92 -23.93 -10.62 7.42
N LYS A 93 -22.75 -11.23 7.49
CA LYS A 93 -22.18 -12.08 6.43
C LYS A 93 -22.72 -13.52 6.41
N GLY A 94 -23.69 -13.86 7.26
CA GLY A 94 -24.29 -15.19 7.34
C GLY A 94 -23.45 -16.23 8.10
N VAL A 95 -22.34 -15.83 8.73
CA VAL A 95 -21.46 -16.74 9.48
C VAL A 95 -21.73 -16.68 10.99
N PRO A 96 -21.65 -17.81 11.71
CA PRO A 96 -21.77 -17.82 13.17
C PRO A 96 -20.55 -17.18 13.82
N ILE A 97 -20.77 -16.39 14.87
CA ILE A 97 -19.74 -15.74 15.68
C ILE A 97 -20.09 -15.84 17.16
N ILE A 98 -19.07 -15.76 18.01
CA ILE A 98 -19.24 -15.64 19.47
C ILE A 98 -19.46 -14.17 19.85
N GLN A 99 -20.15 -13.92 20.96
CA GLN A 99 -20.42 -12.56 21.46
C GLN A 99 -19.25 -11.94 22.24
N TRP A 100 -18.28 -12.75 22.66
CA TRP A 100 -17.07 -12.23 23.30
C TRP A 100 -16.08 -11.71 22.26
N ASP A 101 -15.34 -10.68 22.64
CA ASP A 101 -14.23 -10.19 21.86
C ASP A 101 -13.00 -11.10 22.01
N LYS A 102 -11.90 -10.71 21.36
CA LYS A 102 -10.66 -11.49 21.36
C LYS A 102 -10.15 -11.73 22.78
N ASP A 103 -10.10 -10.67 23.59
CA ASP A 103 -9.44 -10.71 24.88
C ASP A 103 -10.30 -11.48 25.89
N GLY A 104 -11.64 -11.32 25.85
CA GLY A 104 -12.56 -12.10 26.68
C GLY A 104 -12.55 -13.60 26.34
N ALA A 105 -12.42 -13.96 25.06
CA ALA A 105 -12.30 -15.36 24.66
C ALA A 105 -10.99 -16.00 25.18
N GLU A 106 -9.88 -15.26 25.14
CA GLU A 106 -8.58 -15.70 25.65
C GLU A 106 -8.60 -15.83 27.19
N GLU A 107 -9.19 -14.86 27.89
CA GLU A 107 -9.34 -14.88 29.36
C GLU A 107 -10.21 -16.06 29.83
N ALA A 108 -11.24 -16.41 29.07
CA ALA A 108 -12.07 -17.59 29.32
C ALA A 108 -11.36 -18.93 29.02
N GLY A 109 -10.10 -18.90 28.54
CA GLY A 109 -9.31 -20.09 28.24
C GLY A 109 -9.73 -20.80 26.95
N LEU A 110 -10.44 -20.13 26.05
CA LEU A 110 -10.81 -20.71 24.76
C LEU A 110 -9.62 -20.75 23.81
N VAL A 111 -9.44 -21.88 23.12
CA VAL A 111 -8.39 -22.01 22.11
C VAL A 111 -8.78 -21.22 20.87
N LYS A 112 -8.01 -20.18 20.59
CA LYS A 112 -8.16 -19.31 19.42
C LYS A 112 -7.00 -19.50 18.45
N ILE A 113 -7.33 -19.65 17.17
CA ILE A 113 -6.38 -19.66 16.05
C ILE A 113 -6.74 -18.51 15.11
N ASP A 114 -5.72 -17.85 14.55
CA ASP A 114 -5.93 -16.83 13.52
C ASP A 114 -5.63 -17.42 12.12
N LEU A 115 -6.68 -17.59 11.32
CA LEU A 115 -6.62 -17.93 9.90
C LEU A 115 -6.73 -16.65 9.07
N LEU A 116 -5.58 -16.11 8.67
CA LEU A 116 -5.49 -14.81 8.01
C LEU A 116 -5.51 -14.94 6.49
N GLY A 117 -6.39 -14.18 5.83
CA GLY A 117 -6.31 -13.97 4.39
C GLY A 117 -5.18 -12.99 4.04
N ASN A 118 -4.11 -13.47 3.41
CA ASN A 118 -3.00 -12.63 2.94
C ASN A 118 -3.04 -12.50 1.41
N ARG A 119 -3.32 -11.29 0.91
CA ARG A 119 -3.38 -11.01 -0.54
C ARG A 119 -2.08 -11.34 -1.26
N SER A 120 -0.94 -11.24 -0.58
CA SER A 120 0.38 -11.49 -1.16
C SER A 120 0.64 -12.95 -1.46
N LEU A 121 0.11 -13.86 -0.63
CA LEU A 121 0.09 -15.28 -0.95
C LEU A 121 -0.81 -15.54 -2.16
N GLY A 122 -1.90 -14.80 -2.30
CA GLY A 122 -2.73 -14.79 -3.51
C GLY A 122 -1.98 -14.32 -4.76
N VAL A 123 -1.13 -13.28 -4.63
CA VAL A 123 -0.25 -12.82 -5.72
C VAL A 123 0.73 -13.90 -6.13
N ILE A 124 1.42 -14.52 -5.17
CA ILE A 124 2.40 -15.60 -5.44
C ILE A 124 1.70 -16.77 -6.16
N ARG A 125 0.61 -17.28 -5.58
CA ARG A 125 -0.20 -18.37 -6.16
C ARG A 125 -0.66 -18.05 -7.59
N ASP A 126 -1.27 -16.89 -7.81
CA ASP A 126 -1.83 -16.53 -9.10
C ASP A 126 -0.73 -16.27 -10.15
N CYS A 127 0.43 -15.76 -9.71
CA CYS A 127 1.60 -15.61 -10.58
C CYS A 127 2.13 -16.97 -11.02
N ILE A 128 2.29 -17.92 -10.09
CA ILE A 128 2.77 -19.28 -10.39
C ILE A 128 1.80 -20.00 -11.33
N ALA A 129 0.49 -19.95 -11.03
CA ALA A 129 -0.53 -20.49 -11.94
C ALA A 129 -0.45 -19.88 -13.34
N SER A 130 -0.20 -18.57 -13.45
CA SER A 130 -0.01 -17.92 -14.76
C SER A 130 1.28 -18.35 -15.47
N ILE A 131 2.33 -18.74 -14.74
CA ILE A 131 3.56 -19.29 -15.31
C ILE A 131 3.28 -20.71 -15.84
N GLU A 132 2.59 -21.53 -15.06
CA GLU A 132 2.20 -22.90 -15.45
C GLU A 132 1.27 -22.93 -16.65
N ASP A 133 0.28 -22.02 -16.71
CA ASP A 133 -0.61 -21.84 -17.86
C ASP A 133 0.13 -21.48 -19.16
N SER A 134 1.36 -20.95 -19.05
CA SER A 134 2.24 -20.66 -20.19
C SER A 134 3.05 -21.87 -20.67
N GLY A 135 2.87 -23.04 -20.05
CA GLY A 135 3.58 -24.28 -20.34
C GLY A 135 4.97 -24.38 -19.68
N ARG A 136 5.30 -23.47 -18.76
CA ARG A 136 6.55 -23.50 -17.98
C ARG A 136 6.28 -24.18 -16.64
N SER A 137 7.05 -25.20 -16.30
CA SER A 137 7.00 -25.81 -14.96
C SER A 137 7.65 -24.87 -13.93
N PHE A 138 7.06 -24.78 -12.75
CA PHE A 138 7.58 -24.02 -11.62
C PHE A 138 7.53 -24.87 -10.35
N ASP A 139 8.67 -25.09 -9.71
CA ASP A 139 8.75 -25.90 -8.50
C ASP A 139 8.94 -25.03 -7.25
N GLU A 140 7.86 -24.88 -6.48
CA GLU A 140 7.86 -24.12 -5.22
C GLU A 140 8.62 -24.81 -4.09
N GLY A 141 8.87 -26.12 -4.18
CA GLY A 141 9.42 -26.92 -3.10
C GLY A 141 10.91 -26.71 -2.87
N TYR A 142 11.65 -26.32 -3.91
CA TYR A 142 13.12 -26.29 -3.88
C TYR A 142 13.74 -24.94 -4.23
N TRP A 143 12.96 -23.91 -4.57
CA TRP A 143 13.53 -22.60 -4.82
C TRP A 143 14.05 -21.94 -3.54
N GLN A 144 15.18 -21.24 -3.66
CA GLN A 144 15.78 -20.41 -2.62
C GLN A 144 15.90 -18.96 -3.13
N PRO A 145 14.78 -18.21 -3.19
CA PRO A 145 14.75 -16.82 -3.68
C PRO A 145 15.78 -15.88 -3.05
N GLU A 146 16.10 -16.10 -1.77
CA GLU A 146 17.07 -15.34 -0.99
C GLU A 146 18.54 -15.59 -1.37
N GLU A 147 18.82 -16.67 -2.09
CA GLU A 147 20.16 -17.00 -2.59
C GLU A 147 20.36 -16.58 -4.06
N ASP A 148 19.29 -16.17 -4.75
CA ASP A 148 19.35 -15.70 -6.14
C ASP A 148 19.94 -14.29 -6.23
N GLN A 149 21.10 -14.18 -6.87
CA GLN A 149 21.84 -12.92 -6.99
C GLN A 149 21.01 -11.81 -7.65
N GLN A 150 20.26 -12.11 -8.71
CA GLN A 150 19.47 -11.09 -9.42
C GLN A 150 18.33 -10.56 -8.54
N THR A 151 17.69 -11.44 -7.77
CA THR A 151 16.66 -11.07 -6.79
C THR A 151 17.25 -10.19 -5.69
N CYS A 152 18.40 -10.57 -5.12
CA CYS A 152 19.11 -9.77 -4.12
C CYS A 152 19.48 -8.39 -4.66
N GLU A 153 19.94 -8.28 -5.91
CA GLU A 153 20.19 -7.00 -6.55
C GLU A 153 18.93 -6.15 -6.74
N THR A 154 17.80 -6.77 -7.12
CA THR A 154 16.50 -6.08 -7.23
C THR A 154 16.07 -5.50 -5.88
N VAL A 155 16.24 -6.27 -4.80
CA VAL A 155 15.97 -5.82 -3.43
C VAL A 155 16.92 -4.69 -3.04
N ALA A 156 18.23 -4.84 -3.24
CA ALA A 156 19.25 -3.83 -2.92
C ALA A 156 19.00 -2.49 -3.63
N LYS A 157 18.53 -2.53 -4.89
CA LYS A 157 18.17 -1.33 -5.68
C LYS A 157 16.84 -0.71 -5.25
N GLY A 158 16.14 -1.27 -4.27
CA GLY A 158 14.82 -0.82 -3.80
C GLY A 158 13.73 -0.94 -4.87
N LYS A 159 13.89 -1.87 -5.83
CA LYS A 159 12.94 -2.13 -6.92
C LYS A 159 11.84 -3.10 -6.49
N THR A 160 11.23 -2.84 -5.35
CA THR A 160 10.36 -3.79 -4.63
C THR A 160 8.88 -3.40 -4.63
N MET A 161 8.43 -2.46 -5.48
CA MET A 161 6.99 -2.19 -5.66
C MET A 161 6.23 -3.48 -6.04
N GLY A 162 5.13 -3.78 -5.36
CA GLY A 162 4.37 -5.03 -5.51
C GLY A 162 4.89 -6.20 -4.65
N CYS A 163 6.11 -6.08 -4.10
CA CYS A 163 6.65 -7.07 -3.18
C CYS A 163 6.15 -6.76 -1.77
N PHE A 164 5.27 -7.62 -1.27
CA PHE A 164 4.68 -7.51 0.05
C PHE A 164 5.71 -7.19 1.14
N TYR A 165 5.27 -6.46 2.17
CA TYR A 165 6.04 -6.14 3.37
C TYR A 165 7.23 -5.18 3.15
N ILE A 166 7.79 -5.12 1.93
CA ILE A 166 9.04 -4.41 1.65
C ILE A 166 8.94 -3.30 0.59
N GLU A 167 7.74 -2.99 0.12
CA GLU A 167 7.51 -2.03 -0.97
C GLU A 167 7.28 -0.56 -0.54
N SER A 168 7.16 -0.29 0.76
CA SER A 168 6.85 1.07 1.23
C SER A 168 7.97 2.05 0.85
N PRO A 169 7.68 3.34 0.62
CA PRO A 169 8.68 4.34 0.22
C PRO A 169 9.91 4.38 1.14
N ALA A 170 9.68 4.38 2.46
CA ALA A 170 10.74 4.42 3.45
C ALA A 170 11.60 3.14 3.44
N MET A 171 10.97 1.98 3.22
CA MET A 171 11.67 0.70 3.12
C MET A 171 12.52 0.62 1.85
N ARG A 172 11.97 1.01 0.70
CA ARG A 172 12.70 1.07 -0.57
C ARG A 172 13.88 2.01 -0.51
N LEU A 173 13.72 3.15 0.16
CA LEU A 173 14.82 4.09 0.37
C LEU A 173 15.89 3.50 1.30
N LEU A 174 15.49 2.79 2.35
CA LEU A 174 16.43 2.09 3.25
C LEU A 174 17.19 0.99 2.51
N GLN A 175 16.53 0.20 1.67
CA GLN A 175 17.17 -0.82 0.82
C GLN A 175 18.25 -0.20 -0.07
N LYS A 176 17.93 0.90 -0.77
CA LYS A 176 18.89 1.65 -1.58
C LYS A 176 20.09 2.14 -0.77
N LYS A 177 19.84 2.67 0.44
CA LYS A 177 20.89 3.16 1.35
C LYS A 177 21.76 2.03 1.88
N ALA A 178 21.17 0.87 2.14
CA ALA A 178 21.92 -0.30 2.58
C ALA A 178 22.84 -0.80 1.47
N GLY A 179 22.37 -0.81 0.22
CA GLY A 179 23.16 -1.20 -0.95
C GLY A 179 23.36 -2.71 -1.10
N SER A 180 22.88 -3.49 -0.14
CA SER A 180 22.90 -4.95 -0.11
C SER A 180 21.48 -5.51 0.01
N GLY A 181 21.29 -6.69 -0.58
CA GLY A 181 20.01 -7.39 -0.64
C GLY A 181 20.07 -8.73 0.08
N ASP A 182 20.81 -8.80 1.19
CA ASP A 182 20.95 -10.03 1.98
C ASP A 182 19.71 -10.27 2.85
N PHE A 183 19.36 -11.54 3.06
CA PHE A 183 18.17 -11.92 3.80
C PHE A 183 18.15 -11.39 5.22
N GLU A 184 19.24 -11.60 5.97
CA GLU A 184 19.41 -11.18 7.36
C GLU A 184 19.30 -9.66 7.49
N GLN A 185 19.84 -8.93 6.51
CA GLN A 185 19.72 -7.49 6.47
C GLN A 185 18.28 -7.06 6.21
N LEU A 186 17.54 -7.73 5.34
CA LEU A 186 16.13 -7.42 5.12
C LEU A 186 15.30 -7.65 6.39
N VAL A 187 15.57 -8.73 7.12
CA VAL A 187 14.93 -9.04 8.41
C VAL A 187 15.18 -7.94 9.45
N LEU A 188 16.40 -7.39 9.47
CA LEU A 188 16.76 -6.26 10.32
C LEU A 188 16.04 -4.99 9.85
N GLN A 189 16.14 -4.65 8.56
CA GLN A 189 15.56 -3.46 7.95
C GLN A 189 14.05 -3.36 8.19
N SER A 190 13.30 -4.45 7.99
CA SER A 190 11.84 -4.50 8.22
C SER A 190 11.48 -4.33 9.70
N SER A 191 12.37 -4.73 10.60
CA SER A 191 12.21 -4.57 12.04
C SER A 191 12.42 -3.13 12.49
N ILE A 192 13.38 -2.42 11.89
CA ILE A 192 13.77 -1.04 12.29
C ILE A 192 13.01 0.07 11.56
N ILE A 193 12.33 -0.19 10.43
CA ILE A 193 11.69 0.84 9.59
C ILE A 193 10.39 1.41 10.19
N ARG A 194 10.50 1.99 11.39
CA ARG A 194 9.39 2.46 12.23
C ARG A 194 9.58 3.92 12.64
N PRO A 195 8.50 4.70 12.81
CA PRO A 195 8.63 6.13 13.16
C PRO A 195 9.48 6.40 14.41
N ALA A 196 9.36 5.56 15.44
CA ALA A 196 10.11 5.68 16.69
C ALA A 196 11.61 5.28 16.55
N ALA A 197 12.00 4.60 15.47
CA ALA A 197 13.33 4.04 15.29
C ALA A 197 14.22 4.78 14.28
N ASN A 198 13.81 5.93 13.75
CA ASN A 198 14.57 6.67 12.72
C ASN A 198 16.03 6.99 13.10
N ALA A 199 16.33 7.20 14.39
CA ALA A 199 17.71 7.41 14.83
C ALA A 199 18.56 6.14 14.69
N PHE A 200 17.99 4.98 15.00
CA PHE A 200 18.64 3.68 14.87
C PHE A 200 18.81 3.30 13.40
N VAL A 201 17.89 3.67 12.51
CA VAL A 201 18.05 3.46 11.06
C VAL A 201 19.29 4.17 10.53
N ARG A 202 19.50 5.45 10.88
CA ARG A 202 20.70 6.19 10.47
C ARG A 202 21.98 5.56 11.03
N GLU A 203 21.95 5.14 12.29
CA GLU A 203 23.10 4.52 12.92
C GLU A 203 23.42 3.14 12.31
N TYR A 204 22.39 2.34 12.00
CA TYR A 204 22.53 1.08 11.28
C TYR A 204 23.22 1.28 9.93
N VAL A 205 22.70 2.20 9.09
CA VAL A 205 23.28 2.47 7.77
C VAL A 205 24.73 2.97 7.90
N ARG A 206 25.02 3.86 8.87
CA ARG A 206 26.39 4.33 9.13
C ARG A 206 27.34 3.18 9.50
N ARG A 207 26.91 2.26 10.37
CA ARG A 207 27.71 1.10 10.80
C ARG A 207 27.90 0.09 9.66
N LEU A 208 26.86 -0.12 8.86
CA LEU A 208 26.90 -0.99 7.67
C LEU A 208 27.96 -0.51 6.67
N HIS A 209 28.06 0.81 6.46
CA HIS A 209 29.09 1.43 5.60
C HIS A 209 30.45 1.64 6.29
N GLY A 210 30.80 0.80 7.27
CA GLY A 210 32.12 0.80 7.91
C GLY A 210 32.35 1.90 8.95
N GLY A 211 31.31 2.64 9.35
CA GLY A 211 31.41 3.62 10.42
C GLY A 211 31.81 2.96 11.74
N LYS A 212 32.80 3.53 12.45
CA LYS A 212 33.30 2.97 13.72
C LYS A 212 32.18 2.79 14.75
N TRP A 213 32.14 1.62 15.39
CA TRP A 213 31.28 1.30 16.52
C TRP A 213 31.96 0.23 17.39
N LYS A 214 31.55 0.12 18.65
CA LYS A 214 32.00 -0.91 19.59
C LYS A 214 30.85 -1.32 20.49
N HIS A 215 30.87 -2.56 20.96
CA HIS A 215 29.97 -3.00 22.02
C HIS A 215 30.23 -2.26 23.32
N LEU A 216 29.17 -2.04 24.10
CA LEU A 216 29.29 -1.53 25.46
C LEU A 216 30.00 -2.53 26.39
N HIS A 217 29.88 -3.84 26.10
CA HIS A 217 30.54 -4.90 26.84
C HIS A 217 30.87 -6.08 25.91
N PRO A 218 32.03 -6.77 26.06
CA PRO A 218 32.43 -7.87 25.17
C PRO A 218 31.40 -9.00 25.05
N GLN A 219 30.69 -9.33 26.14
CA GLN A 219 29.66 -10.39 26.14
C GLN A 219 28.43 -10.07 25.27
N LEU A 220 28.27 -8.82 24.82
CA LEU A 220 27.18 -8.43 23.91
C LEU A 220 27.39 -8.89 22.48
N ALA A 221 28.62 -9.24 22.09
CA ALA A 221 28.95 -9.72 20.75
C ALA A 221 28.02 -10.87 20.33
N LEU A 222 27.85 -11.85 21.21
CA LEU A 222 26.97 -13.01 20.99
C LEU A 222 25.50 -12.65 20.75
N ALA A 223 25.03 -11.52 21.27
CA ALA A 223 23.63 -11.12 21.18
C ALA A 223 23.38 -10.10 20.06
N LEU A 224 24.33 -9.21 19.79
CA LEU A 224 24.10 -7.99 19.01
C LEU A 224 25.05 -7.82 17.81
N ASP A 225 25.99 -8.73 17.54
CA ASP A 225 26.88 -8.62 16.37
C ASP A 225 26.09 -8.54 15.06
N GLU A 226 25.06 -9.39 14.92
CA GLU A 226 24.18 -9.44 13.75
C GLU A 226 23.43 -8.13 13.48
N THR A 227 23.29 -7.27 14.49
CA THR A 227 22.61 -5.99 14.42
C THR A 227 23.56 -4.82 14.60
N PHE A 228 24.86 -5.03 14.37
CA PHE A 228 25.90 -4.02 14.52
C PHE A 228 25.91 -3.37 15.90
N GLY A 229 25.62 -4.12 16.97
CA GLY A 229 25.55 -3.60 18.35
C GLY A 229 24.29 -2.79 18.65
N LEU A 230 23.26 -2.86 17.80
CA LEU A 230 21.95 -2.24 18.03
C LEU A 230 20.97 -3.28 18.58
N MET A 231 20.21 -2.95 19.61
CA MET A 231 19.06 -3.76 19.97
C MET A 231 17.93 -3.41 18.99
N VAL A 232 17.40 -4.42 18.31
CA VAL A 232 16.34 -4.31 17.30
C VAL A 232 15.19 -5.25 17.63
N TYR A 233 15.53 -6.46 18.07
CA TYR A 233 14.58 -7.54 18.31
C TYR A 233 14.14 -7.62 19.77
N GLN A 234 12.90 -8.04 20.00
CA GLN A 234 12.39 -8.32 21.34
C GLN A 234 13.23 -9.39 22.05
N GLU A 235 13.78 -10.31 21.27
CA GLU A 235 14.70 -11.35 21.69
C GLU A 235 16.05 -10.78 22.18
N ASP A 236 16.48 -9.61 21.69
CA ASP A 236 17.73 -8.95 22.12
C ASP A 236 17.69 -8.56 23.58
N VAL A 237 16.55 -7.98 24.02
CA VAL A 237 16.32 -7.63 25.42
C VAL A 237 16.48 -8.86 26.31
N SER A 238 15.88 -9.98 25.89
CA SER A 238 15.99 -11.22 26.63
C SER A 238 17.42 -11.77 26.62
N ARG A 239 18.09 -11.79 25.46
CA ARG A 239 19.48 -12.28 25.32
C ARG A 239 20.46 -11.47 26.17
N VAL A 240 20.34 -10.14 26.17
CA VAL A 240 21.19 -9.25 26.97
C VAL A 240 20.97 -9.47 28.47
N ALA A 241 19.72 -9.60 28.92
CA ALA A 241 19.44 -9.87 30.33
C ALA A 241 19.97 -11.23 30.81
N VAL A 242 19.90 -12.26 29.95
CA VAL A 242 20.51 -13.57 30.24
C VAL A 242 22.03 -13.46 30.30
N ALA A 243 22.65 -12.86 29.28
CA ALA A 243 24.10 -12.80 29.14
C ALA A 243 24.78 -11.95 30.23
N LEU A 244 24.24 -10.76 30.53
CA LEU A 244 24.88 -9.80 31.44
C LEU A 244 24.32 -9.83 32.86
N ALA A 245 23.03 -10.07 33.05
CA ALA A 245 22.40 -10.08 34.37
C ALA A 245 22.15 -11.50 34.91
N GLY A 246 22.34 -12.54 34.11
CA GLY A 246 22.14 -13.93 34.54
C GLY A 246 20.70 -14.31 34.74
N PHE A 247 19.77 -13.63 34.09
CA PHE A 247 18.36 -13.99 34.18
C PHE A 247 18.14 -15.40 33.61
N SER A 248 17.16 -16.13 34.15
CA SER A 248 16.61 -17.28 33.45
C SER A 248 15.86 -16.80 32.19
N HIS A 249 15.76 -17.65 31.17
CA HIS A 249 15.00 -17.32 29.95
C HIS A 249 13.55 -16.91 30.26
N ALA A 250 12.90 -17.55 31.24
CA ALA A 250 11.55 -17.21 31.68
C ALA A 250 11.48 -15.81 32.30
N ARG A 251 12.46 -15.44 33.14
CA ARG A 251 12.52 -14.11 33.76
C ARG A 251 12.80 -13.03 32.72
N ALA A 252 13.68 -13.30 31.78
CA ALA A 252 14.01 -12.41 30.67
C ALA A 252 12.80 -12.16 29.74
N ASP A 253 12.02 -13.19 29.39
CA ASP A 253 10.75 -13.01 28.68
C ASP A 253 9.71 -12.23 29.50
N GLY A 254 9.69 -12.42 30.81
CA GLY A 254 8.90 -11.61 31.74
C GLY A 254 9.22 -10.12 31.64
N LEU A 255 10.51 -9.76 31.61
CA LEU A 255 10.96 -8.38 31.40
C LEU A 255 10.47 -7.82 30.06
N ARG A 256 10.69 -8.55 28.96
CA ARG A 256 10.21 -8.18 27.61
C ARG A 256 8.71 -7.90 27.57
N LYS A 257 7.89 -8.76 28.22
CA LYS A 257 6.43 -8.60 28.33
C LYS A 257 6.05 -7.35 29.13
N VAL A 258 6.72 -7.09 30.25
CA VAL A 258 6.45 -5.91 31.09
C VAL A 258 6.81 -4.61 30.38
N ILE A 259 7.93 -4.57 29.66
CA ILE A 259 8.34 -3.41 28.83
C ILE A 259 7.25 -3.06 27.80
N SER A 260 6.39 -4.01 27.39
CA SER A 260 5.38 -3.79 26.36
C SER A 260 3.98 -3.43 26.89
N LYS A 261 3.70 -3.52 28.21
CA LYS A 261 2.36 -3.31 28.81
C LYS A 261 2.14 -1.86 29.28
N LYS A 262 0.92 -1.33 29.37
CA LYS A 262 0.72 0.09 29.79
C LYS A 262 1.05 0.36 31.28
N ASP A 263 0.85 -0.60 32.18
CA ASP A 263 1.08 -0.46 33.64
C ASP A 263 2.51 -0.84 34.09
N LYS A 264 3.51 -0.13 33.57
CA LYS A 264 4.93 -0.52 33.69
C LYS A 264 5.60 -0.14 35.00
N LEU A 265 5.14 0.94 35.63
CA LEU A 265 5.98 1.73 36.54
C LEU A 265 6.40 0.99 37.82
N LEU A 266 5.56 0.11 38.35
CA LEU A 266 5.88 -0.65 39.57
C LEU A 266 6.76 -1.87 39.25
N ARG A 267 6.36 -2.68 38.26
CA ARG A 267 7.07 -3.93 37.93
C ARG A 267 8.44 -3.71 37.29
N LEU A 268 8.63 -2.63 36.53
CA LEU A 268 9.94 -2.34 35.92
C LEU A 268 11.03 -2.03 36.94
N LYS A 269 10.70 -1.41 38.07
CA LYS A 269 11.67 -1.07 39.11
C LYS A 269 12.30 -2.32 39.73
N ASP A 270 11.53 -3.40 39.83
CA ASP A 270 12.03 -4.68 40.36
C ASP A 270 13.01 -5.33 39.38
N TYR A 271 12.62 -5.39 38.10
CA TYR A 271 13.51 -5.88 37.05
C TYR A 271 14.79 -5.04 36.91
N GLN A 272 14.72 -3.71 37.07
CA GLN A 272 15.89 -2.85 37.03
C GLN A 272 16.87 -3.20 38.15
N ARG A 273 16.37 -3.35 39.38
CA ARG A 273 17.19 -3.71 40.54
C ARG A 273 17.85 -5.07 40.37
N GLU A 274 17.10 -6.06 39.90
CA GLU A 274 17.63 -7.40 39.59
C GLU A 274 18.68 -7.36 38.48
N PHE A 275 18.42 -6.61 37.41
CA PHE A 275 19.35 -6.45 36.29
C PHE A 275 20.66 -5.80 36.74
N ASP A 276 20.57 -4.68 37.48
CA ASP A 276 21.73 -3.95 37.99
C ASP A 276 22.57 -4.81 38.93
N LYS A 277 21.92 -5.58 39.82
CA LYS A 277 22.57 -6.52 40.74
C LYS A 277 23.29 -7.63 39.98
N GLY A 278 22.57 -8.32 39.08
CA GLY A 278 23.12 -9.45 38.32
C GLY A 278 24.28 -9.05 37.41
N CYS A 279 24.24 -7.83 36.87
CA CYS A 279 25.35 -7.25 36.09
C CYS A 279 26.54 -6.88 37.00
N ALA A 280 26.29 -6.37 38.21
CA ALA A 280 27.36 -6.05 39.17
C ALA A 280 28.17 -7.30 39.55
N GLU A 281 27.46 -8.38 39.87
CA GLU A 281 28.04 -9.67 40.25
C GLU A 281 28.87 -10.30 39.11
N ARG A 282 28.63 -9.89 37.87
CA ARG A 282 29.37 -10.31 36.67
C ARG A 282 30.43 -9.31 36.20
N GLY A 283 30.74 -8.30 37.01
CA GLY A 283 31.83 -7.36 36.73
C GLY A 283 31.51 -6.26 35.72
N VAL A 284 30.23 -6.03 35.39
CA VAL A 284 29.84 -4.94 34.48
C VAL A 284 29.83 -3.61 35.26
N ASP A 285 30.54 -2.60 34.76
CA ASP A 285 30.64 -1.30 35.42
C ASP A 285 29.30 -0.56 35.47
N LYS A 286 29.21 0.45 36.35
CA LYS A 286 27.97 1.18 36.61
C LYS A 286 27.46 1.98 35.40
N GLU A 287 28.36 2.60 34.63
CA GLU A 287 27.95 3.42 33.48
C GLU A 287 27.44 2.52 32.34
N THR A 288 28.12 1.40 32.08
CA THR A 288 27.67 0.41 31.09
C THR A 288 26.30 -0.16 31.46
N ARG A 289 26.06 -0.53 32.71
CA ARG A 289 24.73 -1.00 33.19
C ARG A 289 23.63 0.02 32.94
N LYS A 290 23.89 1.29 33.28
CA LYS A 290 22.94 2.39 33.07
C LYS A 290 22.63 2.60 31.58
N GLN A 291 23.65 2.58 30.73
CA GLN A 291 23.49 2.71 29.27
C GLN A 291 22.69 1.54 28.68
N LEU A 292 22.97 0.31 29.12
CA LEU A 292 22.24 -0.88 28.69
C LEU A 292 20.78 -0.84 29.11
N TRP A 293 20.50 -0.47 30.36
CA TRP A 293 19.14 -0.32 30.83
C TRP A 293 18.40 0.77 30.04
N GLN A 294 19.04 1.92 29.78
CA GLN A 294 18.47 2.96 28.93
C GLN A 294 18.19 2.46 27.51
N MET A 295 19.08 1.64 26.94
CA MET A 295 18.88 1.01 25.64
C MET A 295 17.67 0.07 25.65
N MET A 296 17.52 -0.76 26.69
CA MET A 296 16.35 -1.64 26.89
C MET A 296 15.05 -0.86 27.15
N MET A 297 15.11 0.33 27.75
CA MET A 297 13.93 1.17 27.98
C MET A 297 13.56 1.98 26.73
N SER A 298 14.54 2.35 25.90
CA SER A 298 14.29 3.01 24.62
C SER A 298 13.46 2.13 23.69
N PHE A 299 13.49 0.81 23.91
CA PHE A 299 12.77 -0.25 23.20
C PHE A 299 11.24 -0.15 23.18
N ASP A 300 10.66 0.68 24.05
CA ASP A 300 9.23 0.93 24.09
C ASP A 300 8.74 1.59 22.79
N GLY A 301 7.89 0.88 22.05
CA GLY A 301 7.24 1.41 20.85
C GLY A 301 7.95 1.14 19.52
N TYR A 302 9.13 0.50 19.49
CA TYR A 302 9.74 0.06 18.22
C TYR A 302 10.21 -1.40 18.14
N SER A 303 10.33 -2.12 19.26
CA SER A 303 10.76 -3.53 19.28
C SER A 303 9.98 -4.46 18.34
N PHE A 304 10.66 -5.44 17.75
CA PHE A 304 10.04 -6.39 16.82
C PHE A 304 10.44 -7.84 17.07
N CYS A 305 9.55 -8.78 16.76
CA CYS A 305 9.81 -10.21 16.93
C CYS A 305 10.57 -10.73 15.71
N LYS A 306 11.79 -11.24 15.92
CA LYS A 306 12.68 -11.67 14.83
C LYS A 306 12.10 -12.80 13.98
N PRO A 307 11.57 -13.92 14.52
CA PRO A 307 10.96 -14.98 13.72
C PRO A 307 9.77 -14.51 12.87
N HIS A 308 8.97 -13.57 13.40
CA HIS A 308 7.88 -12.97 12.63
C HIS A 308 8.40 -12.15 11.45
N SER A 309 9.46 -11.36 11.66
CA SER A 309 10.14 -10.64 10.59
C SER A 309 10.71 -11.57 9.53
N ALA A 310 11.43 -12.61 9.95
CA ALA A 310 12.08 -13.58 9.07
C ALA A 310 11.07 -14.33 8.19
N SER A 311 9.96 -14.79 8.76
CA SER A 311 8.90 -15.47 7.99
C SER A 311 8.28 -14.56 6.92
N TYR A 312 8.07 -13.28 7.21
CA TYR A 312 7.54 -12.32 6.24
C TYR A 312 8.58 -11.90 5.20
N ALA A 313 9.85 -11.77 5.60
CA ALA A 313 10.96 -11.52 4.70
C ALA A 313 11.07 -12.64 3.65
N ARG A 314 10.89 -13.90 4.05
CA ARG A 314 10.90 -15.04 3.10
C ARG A 314 9.83 -14.91 2.01
N VAL A 315 8.59 -14.58 2.41
CA VAL A 315 7.50 -14.30 1.45
C VAL A 315 7.82 -13.09 0.55
N SER A 316 8.56 -12.12 1.10
CA SER A 316 8.98 -10.93 0.34
C SER A 316 10.00 -11.29 -0.74
N TYR A 317 10.95 -12.19 -0.45
CA TYR A 317 11.90 -12.71 -1.44
C TYR A 317 11.22 -13.56 -2.50
N GLN A 318 10.25 -14.41 -2.14
CA GLN A 318 9.44 -15.13 -3.12
C GLN A 318 8.76 -14.17 -4.11
N ALA A 319 8.16 -13.09 -3.61
CA ALA A 319 7.58 -12.05 -4.45
C ALA A 319 8.64 -11.29 -5.28
N ALA A 320 9.81 -10.99 -4.70
CA ALA A 320 10.89 -10.31 -5.40
C ALA A 320 11.50 -11.18 -6.52
N TYR A 321 11.61 -12.48 -6.32
CA TYR A 321 12.07 -13.43 -7.32
C TYR A 321 11.08 -13.51 -8.48
N LEU A 322 9.78 -13.69 -8.19
CA LEU A 322 8.75 -13.70 -9.22
C LEU A 322 8.72 -12.37 -10.00
N LYS A 323 8.89 -11.25 -9.31
CA LYS A 323 9.01 -9.94 -9.97
C LYS A 323 10.23 -9.85 -10.88
N THR A 324 11.37 -10.39 -10.45
CA THR A 324 12.65 -10.29 -11.17
C THR A 324 12.64 -11.17 -12.42
N HIS A 325 12.15 -12.41 -12.31
CA HIS A 325 12.23 -13.42 -13.37
C HIS A 325 10.95 -13.54 -14.21
N TYR A 326 9.79 -13.16 -13.66
CA TYR A 326 8.48 -13.25 -14.31
C TYR A 326 7.67 -11.95 -14.11
N PRO A 327 8.22 -10.79 -14.50
CA PRO A 327 7.63 -9.48 -14.20
C PRO A 327 6.21 -9.33 -14.76
N ALA A 328 5.91 -9.91 -15.92
CA ALA A 328 4.60 -9.80 -16.54
C ALA A 328 3.52 -10.55 -15.75
N GLU A 329 3.75 -11.83 -15.46
CA GLU A 329 2.87 -12.67 -14.64
C GLU A 329 2.71 -12.07 -13.24
N PHE A 330 3.81 -11.63 -12.64
CA PHE A 330 3.82 -11.04 -11.31
C PHE A 330 2.99 -9.75 -11.24
N MET A 331 3.21 -8.81 -12.16
CA MET A 331 2.48 -7.54 -12.15
C MET A 331 0.99 -7.73 -12.48
N ALA A 332 0.63 -8.67 -13.35
CA ALA A 332 -0.76 -9.06 -13.57
C ALA A 332 -1.40 -9.61 -12.29
N ALA A 333 -0.69 -10.45 -11.54
CA ALA A 333 -1.17 -11.02 -10.28
C ALA A 333 -1.31 -9.97 -9.18
N VAL A 334 -0.34 -9.05 -9.02
CA VAL A 334 -0.39 -7.91 -8.06
C VAL A 334 -1.64 -7.07 -8.29
N ILE A 335 -1.87 -6.66 -9.54
CA ILE A 335 -3.00 -5.80 -9.90
C ILE A 335 -4.33 -6.54 -9.71
N SER A 336 -4.41 -7.81 -10.14
CA SER A 336 -5.64 -8.61 -10.05
C SER A 336 -6.04 -8.92 -8.61
N ASN A 337 -5.08 -9.13 -7.72
CA ASN A 337 -5.35 -9.35 -6.29
C ASN A 337 -5.67 -8.04 -5.56
N GLN A 338 -5.57 -6.88 -6.22
CA GLN A 338 -5.67 -5.55 -5.61
C GLN A 338 -4.77 -5.45 -4.37
N GLY A 339 -3.59 -6.07 -4.46
CA GLY A 339 -2.65 -6.23 -3.37
C GLY A 339 -1.69 -5.06 -3.23
N GLY A 340 -1.06 -4.97 -2.06
CA GLY A 340 0.07 -4.08 -1.79
C GLY A 340 -0.27 -2.64 -1.38
N TYR A 341 0.77 -1.80 -1.39
CA TYR A 341 0.80 -0.45 -0.81
C TYR A 341 0.27 0.65 -1.73
N TYR A 342 0.47 0.54 -3.05
CA TYR A 342 0.15 1.61 -3.99
C TYR A 342 -1.18 1.39 -4.72
N SER A 343 -1.66 2.41 -5.44
CA SER A 343 -2.83 2.28 -6.30
C SER A 343 -2.52 1.47 -7.56
N THR A 344 -3.56 0.94 -8.22
CA THR A 344 -3.43 0.25 -9.52
C THR A 344 -2.65 1.08 -10.54
N SER A 345 -2.87 2.40 -10.59
CA SER A 345 -2.16 3.30 -11.50
C SER A 345 -0.64 3.28 -11.30
N ALA A 346 -0.18 3.25 -10.05
CA ALA A 346 1.24 3.17 -9.72
C ALA A 346 1.86 1.82 -10.11
N TYR A 347 1.10 0.72 -10.00
CA TYR A 347 1.56 -0.60 -10.46
C TYR A 347 1.57 -0.70 -11.99
N VAL A 348 0.65 -0.03 -12.68
CA VAL A 348 0.72 0.12 -14.14
C VAL A 348 1.97 0.89 -14.55
N SER A 349 2.29 2.00 -13.86
CA SER A 349 3.55 2.72 -14.08
C SER A 349 4.78 1.85 -13.77
N GLU A 350 4.72 1.01 -12.74
CA GLU A 350 5.80 0.07 -12.42
C GLU A 350 5.99 -1.00 -13.50
N ALA A 351 4.90 -1.58 -14.02
CA ALA A 351 4.96 -2.53 -15.11
C ALA A 351 5.68 -1.91 -16.34
N LYS A 352 5.38 -0.65 -16.66
CA LYS A 352 6.06 0.07 -17.75
C LYS A 352 7.54 0.30 -17.47
N ARG A 353 7.92 0.63 -16.22
CA ARG A 353 9.33 0.76 -15.81
C ARG A 353 10.10 -0.56 -15.85
N LEU A 354 9.40 -1.68 -15.73
CA LEU A 354 9.96 -3.03 -15.96
C LEU A 354 10.04 -3.39 -17.46
N GLY A 355 9.66 -2.48 -18.36
CA GLY A 355 9.70 -2.68 -19.81
C GLY A 355 8.45 -3.36 -20.40
N LEU A 356 7.38 -3.54 -19.60
CA LEU A 356 6.18 -4.22 -20.06
C LEU A 356 5.24 -3.26 -20.81
N SER A 357 4.72 -3.72 -21.94
CA SER A 357 3.63 -3.01 -22.64
C SER A 357 2.28 -3.30 -21.99
N VAL A 358 1.45 -2.28 -21.80
CA VAL A 358 0.10 -2.46 -21.24
C VAL A 358 -0.94 -2.23 -22.33
N LEU A 359 -1.67 -3.30 -22.66
CA LEU A 359 -2.70 -3.30 -23.69
C LEU A 359 -4.07 -3.02 -23.07
N ALA A 360 -4.85 -2.16 -23.72
CA ALA A 360 -6.22 -1.83 -23.33
C ALA A 360 -7.09 -3.10 -23.14
N PRO A 361 -8.15 -3.02 -22.33
CA PRO A 361 -9.12 -4.11 -22.28
C PRO A 361 -9.68 -4.37 -23.69
N CYS A 362 -10.20 -5.57 -23.91
CA CYS A 362 -10.76 -6.03 -25.17
C CYS A 362 -11.75 -7.15 -24.89
N VAL A 363 -13.01 -7.01 -25.30
CA VAL A 363 -14.06 -8.00 -25.01
C VAL A 363 -13.77 -9.37 -25.60
N ASN A 364 -13.04 -9.44 -26.71
CA ASN A 364 -12.65 -10.71 -27.35
C ASN A 364 -11.38 -11.33 -26.76
N GLN A 365 -10.58 -10.60 -25.98
CA GLN A 365 -9.25 -11.09 -25.54
C GLN A 365 -9.05 -11.06 -24.03
N SER A 366 -9.69 -10.14 -23.30
CA SER A 366 -9.45 -9.93 -21.87
C SER A 366 -10.17 -10.96 -21.01
N GLY A 367 -9.54 -11.36 -19.91
CA GLY A 367 -10.25 -12.04 -18.82
C GLY A 367 -10.91 -11.03 -17.87
N ILE A 368 -11.53 -11.53 -16.80
CA ILE A 368 -11.93 -10.67 -15.68
C ILE A 368 -10.67 -10.08 -15.03
N ARG A 369 -9.72 -10.95 -14.68
CA ARG A 369 -8.41 -10.61 -14.13
C ARG A 369 -7.43 -10.18 -15.23
N TRP A 370 -6.38 -9.47 -14.82
CA TRP A 370 -5.25 -9.15 -15.70
C TRP A 370 -4.50 -10.43 -16.03
N LYS A 371 -3.89 -10.44 -17.21
CA LYS A 371 -3.08 -11.58 -17.66
C LYS A 371 -1.90 -11.13 -18.50
N LYS A 372 -0.87 -11.95 -18.53
CA LYS A 372 0.21 -11.88 -19.52
C LYS A 372 -0.31 -12.35 -20.88
N GLU A 373 0.02 -11.63 -21.95
CA GLU A 373 -0.27 -12.08 -23.31
C GLU A 373 0.74 -13.13 -23.78
N LYS A 374 0.28 -14.12 -24.55
CA LYS A 374 1.13 -15.24 -24.98
C LYS A 374 2.27 -14.81 -25.91
N SER A 375 2.05 -13.81 -26.74
CA SER A 375 2.93 -13.48 -27.87
C SER A 375 4.02 -12.44 -27.57
N LYS A 376 3.89 -11.66 -26.50
CA LYS A 376 4.81 -10.55 -26.17
C LYS A 376 4.91 -10.35 -24.66
N GLU A 377 5.99 -9.73 -24.20
CA GLU A 377 6.13 -9.19 -22.83
C GLU A 377 5.17 -8.00 -22.62
N SER A 378 3.89 -8.36 -22.48
CA SER A 378 2.80 -7.40 -22.40
C SER A 378 1.67 -7.90 -21.51
N LEU A 379 1.03 -6.94 -20.85
CA LEU A 379 -0.09 -7.14 -19.95
C LEU A 379 -1.39 -6.76 -20.66
N ARG A 380 -2.39 -7.63 -20.58
CA ARG A 380 -3.75 -7.27 -20.95
C ARG A 380 -4.51 -6.80 -19.72
N VAL A 381 -5.08 -5.60 -19.80
CA VAL A 381 -5.98 -5.07 -18.77
C VAL A 381 -7.19 -6.00 -18.62
N GLY A 382 -7.45 -6.45 -17.40
CA GLY A 382 -8.65 -7.25 -17.07
C GLY A 382 -9.92 -6.40 -17.05
N LEU A 383 -11.06 -7.00 -17.39
CA LEU A 383 -12.37 -6.32 -17.35
C LEU A 383 -12.71 -5.74 -15.97
N MET A 384 -12.16 -6.32 -14.90
CA MET A 384 -12.31 -5.83 -13.52
C MET A 384 -11.81 -4.39 -13.30
N SER A 385 -10.98 -3.86 -14.20
CA SER A 385 -10.47 -2.49 -14.13
C SER A 385 -11.41 -1.45 -14.73
N VAL A 386 -12.47 -1.87 -15.43
CA VAL A 386 -13.46 -0.95 -15.99
C VAL A 386 -14.41 -0.50 -14.89
N LYS A 387 -14.27 0.75 -14.45
CA LYS A 387 -15.10 1.31 -13.37
C LYS A 387 -16.59 1.29 -13.75
N GLY A 388 -17.39 0.69 -12.88
CA GLY A 388 -18.84 0.62 -13.05
C GLY A 388 -19.33 -0.58 -13.86
N LEU A 389 -18.44 -1.46 -14.31
CA LEU A 389 -18.80 -2.73 -14.93
C LEU A 389 -19.14 -3.76 -13.85
N ALA A 390 -20.36 -4.32 -13.89
CA ALA A 390 -20.82 -5.28 -12.90
C ALA A 390 -20.24 -6.67 -13.13
N GLU A 391 -20.06 -7.44 -12.04
CA GLU A 391 -19.54 -8.82 -12.09
C GLU A 391 -20.39 -9.72 -12.99
N VAL A 392 -21.71 -9.67 -12.83
CA VAL A 392 -22.68 -10.38 -13.69
C VAL A 392 -22.59 -10.01 -15.17
N THR A 393 -22.14 -8.79 -15.49
CA THR A 393 -21.91 -8.38 -16.88
C THR A 393 -20.59 -8.94 -17.39
N MET A 394 -19.53 -8.92 -16.58
CA MET A 394 -18.24 -9.52 -16.92
C MET A 394 -18.36 -11.03 -17.17
N ASP A 395 -19.06 -11.76 -16.31
CA ASP A 395 -19.29 -13.19 -16.45
C ASP A 395 -20.00 -13.51 -17.76
N ARG A 396 -21.05 -12.74 -18.08
CA ARG A 396 -21.81 -12.88 -19.31
C ARG A 396 -20.98 -12.56 -20.55
N ILE A 397 -20.07 -11.57 -20.48
CA ILE A 397 -19.11 -11.29 -21.56
C ILE A 397 -18.26 -12.53 -21.84
N LEU A 398 -17.73 -13.17 -20.80
CA LEU A 398 -16.90 -14.37 -20.97
C LEU A 398 -17.69 -15.58 -21.45
N GLN A 399 -18.87 -15.83 -20.86
CA GLN A 399 -19.74 -16.94 -21.20
C GLN A 399 -20.16 -16.90 -22.67
N ARG A 400 -20.63 -15.75 -23.16
CA ARG A 400 -21.04 -15.60 -24.55
C ARG A 400 -19.84 -15.70 -25.49
N ARG A 401 -18.70 -15.09 -25.16
CA ARG A 401 -17.48 -15.20 -25.98
C ARG A 401 -17.03 -16.66 -26.17
N ALA A 402 -17.21 -17.51 -25.15
CA ALA A 402 -16.84 -18.93 -25.24
C ALA A 402 -17.61 -19.69 -26.34
N GLU A 403 -18.83 -19.25 -26.68
CA GLU A 403 -19.60 -19.79 -27.81
C GLU A 403 -19.02 -19.31 -29.15
N GLN A 404 -18.77 -18.00 -29.26
CA GLN A 404 -18.21 -17.35 -30.46
C GLN A 404 -17.69 -15.96 -30.11
N ASN A 405 -16.57 -15.55 -30.71
CA ASN A 405 -16.07 -14.17 -30.64
C ASN A 405 -17.11 -13.16 -31.12
N TYR A 406 -17.11 -11.97 -30.53
CA TYR A 406 -17.95 -10.87 -30.97
C TYR A 406 -17.43 -10.35 -32.31
N VAL A 407 -18.33 -10.22 -33.28
CA VAL A 407 -17.99 -9.77 -34.65
C VAL A 407 -18.29 -8.30 -34.88
N SER A 408 -19.17 -7.70 -34.08
CA SER A 408 -19.53 -6.28 -34.15
C SER A 408 -20.02 -5.75 -32.80
N SER A 409 -20.09 -4.43 -32.67
CA SER A 409 -20.67 -3.74 -31.51
C SER A 409 -22.14 -4.14 -31.27
N ILE A 410 -22.92 -4.31 -32.34
CA ILE A 410 -24.32 -4.73 -32.30
C ILE A 410 -24.44 -6.17 -31.77
N ASP A 411 -23.64 -7.09 -32.31
CA ASP A 411 -23.60 -8.50 -31.85
C ASP A 411 -23.29 -8.57 -30.35
N PHE A 412 -22.31 -7.79 -29.90
CA PHE A 412 -21.95 -7.68 -28.50
C PHE A 412 -23.12 -7.17 -27.63
N TRP A 413 -23.77 -6.06 -28.00
CA TRP A 413 -24.88 -5.52 -27.20
C TRP A 413 -26.10 -6.44 -27.16
N GLN A 414 -26.39 -7.18 -28.24
CA GLN A 414 -27.48 -8.15 -28.24
C GLN A 414 -27.20 -9.34 -27.32
N ARG A 415 -26.02 -9.94 -27.44
CA ARG A 415 -25.66 -11.18 -26.70
C ARG A 415 -25.39 -10.93 -25.22
N VAL A 416 -24.77 -9.80 -24.90
CA VAL A 416 -24.39 -9.45 -23.52
C VAL A 416 -25.47 -8.62 -22.84
N SER A 417 -26.16 -7.72 -23.56
CA SER A 417 -27.12 -6.76 -22.98
C SER A 417 -26.61 -6.03 -21.73
N PRO A 418 -25.48 -5.29 -21.79
CA PRO A 418 -25.00 -4.48 -20.67
C PRO A 418 -25.92 -3.27 -20.41
N HIS A 419 -25.87 -2.71 -19.19
CA HIS A 419 -26.52 -1.44 -18.91
C HIS A 419 -25.87 -0.31 -19.73
N LYS A 420 -26.63 0.76 -20.01
CA LYS A 420 -26.17 1.88 -20.85
C LYS A 420 -24.85 2.50 -20.37
N ASP A 421 -24.69 2.63 -19.06
CA ASP A 421 -23.47 3.17 -18.47
C ASP A 421 -22.28 2.20 -18.55
N GLU A 422 -22.53 0.89 -18.50
CA GLU A 422 -21.50 -0.14 -18.73
C GLU A 422 -21.03 -0.11 -20.18
N CYS A 423 -21.95 0.01 -21.16
CA CYS A 423 -21.59 0.17 -22.57
C CYS A 423 -20.69 1.40 -22.77
N ARG A 424 -21.05 2.55 -22.16
CA ARG A 424 -20.23 3.76 -22.23
C ARG A 424 -18.85 3.53 -21.63
N ALA A 425 -18.76 2.89 -20.46
CA ALA A 425 -17.49 2.62 -19.81
C ALA A 425 -16.60 1.68 -20.65
N LEU A 426 -17.18 0.64 -21.27
CA LEU A 426 -16.47 -0.28 -22.16
C LEU A 426 -15.93 0.43 -23.42
N ILE A 427 -16.71 1.32 -24.04
CA ILE A 427 -16.24 2.14 -25.17
C ILE A 427 -15.10 3.06 -24.70
N GLN A 428 -15.28 3.79 -23.60
CA GLN A 428 -14.26 4.73 -23.08
C GLN A 428 -12.95 4.04 -22.69
N ALA A 429 -13.03 2.80 -22.22
CA ALA A 429 -11.87 1.99 -21.84
C ALA A 429 -11.12 1.41 -23.04
N GLY A 430 -11.69 1.48 -24.25
CA GLY A 430 -11.15 0.84 -25.45
C GLY A 430 -11.51 -0.65 -25.59
N ALA A 431 -12.40 -1.17 -24.75
CA ALA A 431 -12.76 -2.59 -24.72
C ALA A 431 -13.43 -3.10 -26.00
N LEU A 432 -13.98 -2.18 -26.80
CA LEU A 432 -14.72 -2.46 -28.04
C LEU A 432 -13.98 -1.95 -29.29
N ASP A 433 -12.75 -1.43 -29.15
CA ASP A 433 -12.00 -0.82 -30.24
C ASP A 433 -11.73 -1.81 -31.39
N ASN A 434 -11.67 -3.11 -31.09
CA ASN A 434 -11.49 -4.19 -32.06
C ASN A 434 -12.77 -4.56 -32.83
N LEU A 435 -13.94 -4.07 -32.41
CA LEU A 435 -15.23 -4.30 -33.06
C LEU A 435 -15.63 -3.16 -34.00
N CYS A 436 -14.84 -2.08 -34.03
CA CYS A 436 -15.05 -0.94 -34.90
C CYS A 436 -13.90 -0.86 -35.91
N ALA A 437 -14.22 -0.91 -37.20
CA ALA A 437 -13.25 -0.57 -38.24
C ALA A 437 -12.66 0.82 -37.95
N GLU A 438 -11.34 0.97 -38.08
CA GLU A 438 -10.57 2.19 -37.76
C GLU A 438 -10.52 2.58 -36.26
N SER A 439 -11.06 1.76 -35.35
CA SER A 439 -11.06 1.99 -33.90
C SER A 439 -11.60 3.37 -33.48
N ASN A 440 -12.60 3.86 -34.21
CA ASN A 440 -13.19 5.18 -33.95
C ASN A 440 -14.28 5.11 -32.86
N ARG A 441 -13.94 5.50 -31.63
CA ARG A 441 -14.88 5.50 -30.50
C ARG A 441 -16.08 6.44 -30.67
N SER A 442 -15.97 7.52 -31.45
CA SER A 442 -17.10 8.39 -31.78
C SER A 442 -18.20 7.62 -32.51
N LYS A 443 -17.79 6.75 -33.45
CA LYS A 443 -18.70 5.86 -34.18
C LYS A 443 -19.37 4.85 -33.24
N LEU A 444 -18.63 4.24 -32.31
CA LEU A 444 -19.20 3.32 -31.31
C LEU A 444 -20.26 4.01 -30.43
N PHE A 445 -20.05 5.27 -30.01
CA PHE A 445 -21.05 6.02 -29.26
C PHE A 445 -22.31 6.32 -30.08
N TRP A 446 -22.15 6.65 -31.35
CA TRP A 446 -23.26 6.87 -32.25
C TRP A 446 -24.07 5.59 -32.47
N GLU A 447 -23.39 4.47 -32.74
CA GLU A 447 -24.01 3.14 -32.88
C GLU A 447 -24.78 2.74 -31.61
N LEU A 448 -24.20 2.99 -30.43
CA LEU A 448 -24.86 2.75 -29.15
C LEU A 448 -26.13 3.60 -28.99
N SER A 449 -26.10 4.86 -29.44
CA SER A 449 -27.28 5.73 -29.41
C SER A 449 -28.40 5.18 -30.29
N GLN A 450 -28.07 4.81 -31.53
CA GLN A 450 -29.05 4.25 -32.48
C GLN A 450 -29.61 2.91 -32.00
N PHE A 451 -28.75 2.03 -31.48
CA PHE A 451 -29.17 0.74 -30.90
C PHE A 451 -30.17 0.93 -29.76
N ASN A 452 -29.91 1.88 -28.85
CA ASN A 452 -30.82 2.17 -27.73
C ASN A 452 -32.15 2.77 -28.20
N CYS A 453 -32.16 3.61 -29.23
CA CYS A 453 -33.39 4.14 -29.81
C CYS A 453 -34.25 3.04 -30.43
N LEU A 454 -33.64 2.12 -31.17
CA LEU A 454 -34.34 0.97 -31.74
C LEU A 454 -34.86 0.01 -30.66
N ALA A 455 -34.11 -0.23 -29.60
CA ALA A 455 -34.53 -1.08 -28.49
C ALA A 455 -35.76 -0.51 -27.76
N LYS A 456 -35.81 0.81 -27.54
CA LYS A 456 -36.97 1.48 -26.90
C LYS A 456 -38.24 1.42 -27.75
N ASN A 457 -38.11 1.42 -29.08
CA ASN A 457 -39.23 1.42 -30.00
C ASN A 457 -39.74 0.00 -30.33
N ARG A 458 -39.18 -1.06 -29.74
CA ARG A 458 -39.52 -2.45 -30.05
C ARG A 458 -40.48 -3.08 -29.04
N LYS A 459 -41.60 -3.62 -29.55
CA LYS A 459 -42.52 -4.51 -28.84
C LYS A 459 -42.24 -6.01 -29.07
N SER A 460 -41.44 -6.39 -30.07
CA SER A 460 -41.06 -7.78 -30.37
C SER A 460 -39.63 -7.91 -30.95
N SER A 461 -39.08 -9.12 -30.92
CA SER A 461 -37.77 -9.45 -31.50
C SER A 461 -37.82 -9.46 -33.04
N PRO A 462 -36.84 -8.87 -33.74
CA PRO A 462 -36.85 -8.79 -35.21
C PRO A 462 -36.55 -10.14 -35.86
N LEU A 463 -37.31 -10.48 -36.90
CA LEU A 463 -37.09 -11.68 -37.73
C LEU A 463 -35.80 -11.58 -38.58
N PHE A 464 -35.34 -10.36 -38.90
CA PHE A 464 -34.23 -10.08 -39.84
C PHE A 464 -32.98 -9.46 -39.19
N GLY A 465 -32.78 -9.67 -37.88
CA GLY A 465 -31.64 -9.08 -37.16
C GLY A 465 -31.76 -7.56 -36.92
N VAL A 466 -30.74 -6.95 -36.31
CA VAL A 466 -30.66 -5.49 -36.09
C VAL A 466 -29.74 -4.89 -37.14
N HIS A 467 -30.27 -4.03 -37.99
CA HIS A 467 -29.48 -3.20 -38.89
C HIS A 467 -29.52 -1.76 -38.42
N LEU A 468 -28.35 -1.19 -38.12
CA LEU A 468 -28.23 0.24 -37.82
C LEU A 468 -28.06 1.02 -39.13
N PRO A 469 -28.54 2.27 -39.21
CA PRO A 469 -28.17 3.14 -40.32
C PRO A 469 -26.65 3.30 -40.39
N GLN A 470 -26.13 3.64 -41.56
CA GLN A 470 -24.70 3.95 -41.69
C GLN A 470 -24.36 5.18 -40.86
N ALA A 471 -23.29 5.10 -40.06
CA ALA A 471 -22.81 6.23 -39.29
C ALA A 471 -22.39 7.38 -40.23
N PRO A 472 -22.73 8.65 -39.92
CA PRO A 472 -22.18 9.78 -40.64
C PRO A 472 -20.64 9.79 -40.50
N PRO A 473 -19.91 10.51 -41.37
CA PRO A 473 -18.47 10.68 -41.23
C PRO A 473 -18.17 11.43 -39.92
N LEU A 474 -17.82 10.67 -38.87
CA LEU A 474 -17.53 11.18 -37.54
C LEU A 474 -16.01 11.28 -37.38
N GLN A 475 -15.54 12.48 -37.06
CA GLN A 475 -14.13 12.71 -36.75
C GLN A 475 -13.73 11.87 -35.51
N PRO A 476 -12.55 11.23 -35.52
CA PRO A 476 -12.00 10.60 -34.33
C PRO A 476 -11.91 11.60 -33.18
N CYS A 477 -12.09 11.13 -31.94
CA CYS A 477 -11.83 11.98 -30.78
C CYS A 477 -10.38 12.50 -30.82
N ASN A 478 -10.20 13.78 -30.48
CA ASN A 478 -8.87 14.31 -30.20
C ASN A 478 -8.16 13.41 -29.16
N THR A 479 -6.89 13.07 -29.41
CA THR A 479 -6.04 12.25 -28.54
C THR A 479 -6.12 12.65 -27.06
N LYS A 480 -6.14 13.95 -26.76
CA LYS A 480 -6.22 14.41 -25.36
C LYS A 480 -7.55 14.06 -24.70
N GLU A 481 -8.65 14.11 -25.46
CA GLU A 481 -9.97 13.74 -24.94
C GLU A 481 -10.10 12.22 -24.82
N LEU A 482 -9.53 11.47 -25.75
CA LEU A 482 -9.43 10.01 -25.68
C LEU A 482 -8.74 9.56 -24.38
N LEU A 483 -7.54 10.11 -24.09
CA LEU A 483 -6.79 9.79 -22.87
C LEU A 483 -7.57 10.19 -21.60
N ARG A 484 -8.28 11.32 -21.60
CA ARG A 484 -9.14 11.70 -20.47
C ARG A 484 -10.29 10.74 -20.25
N GLN A 485 -10.91 10.24 -21.32
CA GLN A 485 -11.98 9.26 -21.24
C GLN A 485 -11.46 7.93 -20.67
N GLU A 486 -10.31 7.44 -21.17
CA GLU A 486 -9.66 6.24 -20.64
C GLU A 486 -9.33 6.38 -19.15
N TYR A 487 -8.65 7.47 -18.78
CA TYR A 487 -8.27 7.73 -17.40
C TYR A 487 -9.49 7.81 -16.47
N ARG A 488 -10.61 8.36 -16.95
CA ARG A 488 -11.85 8.47 -16.16
C ARG A 488 -12.43 7.10 -15.78
N VAL A 489 -12.34 6.11 -16.67
CA VAL A 489 -12.96 4.79 -16.48
C VAL A 489 -11.99 3.72 -15.99
N LEU A 490 -10.68 3.85 -16.26
CA LEU A 490 -9.66 2.93 -15.80
C LEU A 490 -8.90 3.44 -14.56
N GLY A 491 -8.76 4.76 -14.40
CA GLY A 491 -7.92 5.38 -13.37
C GLY A 491 -6.42 5.37 -13.69
N PHE A 492 -6.04 4.92 -14.88
CA PHE A 492 -4.68 4.90 -15.42
C PHE A 492 -4.74 4.96 -16.95
N LEU A 493 -3.58 5.12 -17.59
CA LEU A 493 -3.43 5.10 -19.05
C LEU A 493 -2.63 3.86 -19.48
N CYS A 494 -3.11 3.17 -20.51
CA CYS A 494 -2.49 1.93 -20.98
C CYS A 494 -1.16 2.22 -21.68
N GLN A 495 -1.12 3.20 -22.59
CA GLN A 495 0.07 3.52 -23.38
C GLN A 495 0.96 4.54 -22.67
N ASP A 496 0.43 5.72 -22.35
CA ASP A 496 1.22 6.83 -21.82
C ASP A 496 1.23 6.95 -20.30
N HIS A 497 2.09 7.81 -19.76
CA HIS A 497 2.02 8.24 -18.38
C HIS A 497 1.06 9.45 -18.24
N PRO A 498 0.18 9.52 -17.23
CA PRO A 498 -0.79 10.62 -17.07
C PRO A 498 -0.17 12.02 -17.05
N ILE A 499 1.10 12.14 -16.64
CA ILE A 499 1.79 13.43 -16.62
C ILE A 499 1.98 14.03 -18.01
N LEU A 500 2.05 13.23 -19.07
CA LEU A 500 2.31 13.70 -20.42
C LEU A 500 1.13 14.52 -20.99
N MET A 501 -0.08 14.36 -20.42
CA MET A 501 -1.27 15.15 -20.80
C MET A 501 -1.13 16.67 -20.56
N TYR A 502 -0.12 17.09 -19.79
CA TYR A 502 0.13 18.50 -19.46
C TYR A 502 1.01 19.22 -20.50
N GLY A 503 1.63 18.51 -21.45
CA GLY A 503 2.32 19.08 -22.61
C GLY A 503 3.33 20.18 -22.25
N ASP A 504 3.16 21.37 -22.85
CA ASP A 504 4.07 22.52 -22.65
C ASP A 504 4.23 22.98 -21.20
N LYS A 505 3.27 22.66 -20.32
CA LYS A 505 3.39 22.97 -18.88
C LYS A 505 4.53 22.20 -18.19
N LEU A 506 5.08 21.18 -18.86
CA LEU A 506 6.20 20.35 -18.40
C LEU A 506 7.57 20.89 -18.84
N GLN A 507 7.62 21.94 -19.67
CA GLN A 507 8.88 22.51 -20.14
C GLN A 507 9.79 22.95 -18.99
N GLY A 508 11.10 22.71 -19.14
CA GLY A 508 12.11 23.06 -18.14
C GLY A 508 12.17 22.14 -16.92
N ARG A 509 11.48 20.99 -16.92
CA ARG A 509 11.59 19.98 -15.86
C ARG A 509 12.84 19.12 -16.01
N THR A 510 13.37 18.69 -14.87
CA THR A 510 14.28 17.54 -14.74
C THR A 510 13.45 16.27 -14.60
N CYS A 511 13.82 15.21 -15.32
CA CYS A 511 13.19 13.89 -15.19
C CYS A 511 13.79 13.10 -14.02
N ALA A 512 13.02 12.19 -13.41
CA ALA A 512 13.44 11.39 -12.26
C ALA A 512 14.72 10.57 -12.54
N CYS A 513 14.88 10.04 -13.76
CA CYS A 513 16.08 9.29 -14.15
C CYS A 513 17.38 10.12 -14.11
N ASN A 514 17.29 11.45 -14.19
CA ASN A 514 18.46 12.34 -14.24
C ASN A 514 18.79 13.00 -12.90
N LEU A 515 18.10 12.65 -11.80
CA LEU A 515 18.33 13.28 -10.48
C LEU A 515 19.77 13.20 -10.01
N GLU A 516 20.46 12.09 -10.30
CA GLU A 516 21.86 11.89 -9.95
C GLU A 516 22.81 12.95 -10.54
N GLN A 517 22.49 13.52 -11.70
CA GLN A 517 23.30 14.57 -12.33
C GLN A 517 23.13 15.94 -11.64
N HIS A 518 22.16 16.05 -10.75
CA HIS A 518 21.76 17.29 -10.09
C HIS A 518 21.98 17.25 -8.56
N LYS A 519 22.83 16.34 -8.04
CA LYS A 519 23.18 16.29 -6.60
C LYS A 519 23.56 17.67 -6.05
N GLY A 520 22.91 18.08 -4.96
CA GLY A 520 23.11 19.37 -4.30
C GLY A 520 22.55 20.58 -5.07
N LYS A 521 22.03 20.41 -6.28
CA LYS A 521 21.48 21.50 -7.12
C LYS A 521 19.98 21.66 -6.88
N ARG A 522 19.49 22.87 -7.17
CA ARG A 522 18.05 23.15 -7.24
C ARG A 522 17.52 22.77 -8.62
N ILE A 523 16.39 22.07 -8.63
CA ILE A 523 15.72 21.62 -9.86
C ILE A 523 14.23 21.94 -9.83
N SER A 524 13.62 21.88 -11.01
CA SER A 524 12.17 21.82 -11.19
C SER A 524 11.79 20.40 -11.61
N PHE A 525 10.95 19.71 -10.86
CA PHE A 525 10.51 18.34 -11.14
C PHE A 525 8.99 18.32 -11.32
N ALA A 526 8.50 17.85 -12.46
CA ALA A 526 7.08 17.62 -12.63
C ALA A 526 6.75 16.19 -12.19
N GLY A 527 5.89 16.03 -11.20
CA GLY A 527 5.56 14.75 -10.60
C GLY A 527 4.07 14.52 -10.42
N TRP A 528 3.67 13.26 -10.57
CA TRP A 528 2.36 12.72 -10.24
C TRP A 528 2.38 12.16 -8.82
N LEU A 529 1.49 12.63 -7.95
CA LEU A 529 1.50 12.23 -6.53
C LEU A 529 0.95 10.81 -6.34
N LEU A 530 1.82 9.88 -5.91
CA LEU A 530 1.49 8.47 -5.66
C LEU A 530 1.00 8.19 -4.25
N SER A 531 1.80 8.57 -3.25
CA SER A 531 1.53 8.25 -1.84
C SER A 531 2.11 9.32 -0.91
N GLY A 532 1.66 9.31 0.34
CA GLY A 532 2.09 10.27 1.35
C GLY A 532 2.03 9.70 2.76
N LYS A 533 2.94 10.16 3.62
CA LYS A 533 2.99 9.80 5.03
C LYS A 533 3.26 11.03 5.88
N LEU A 534 2.28 11.39 6.71
CA LEU A 534 2.41 12.44 7.71
C LEU A 534 3.28 11.97 8.87
N VAL A 535 4.20 12.84 9.29
CA VAL A 535 5.13 12.61 10.39
C VAL A 535 5.24 13.87 11.24
N SER A 536 5.40 13.70 12.55
CA SER A 536 5.70 14.81 13.46
C SER A 536 7.21 14.87 13.72
N THR A 537 7.75 16.08 13.70
CA THR A 537 9.13 16.36 14.10
C THR A 537 9.31 16.20 15.62
N LYS A 538 10.56 16.22 16.10
CA LYS A 538 10.87 16.20 17.55
C LYS A 538 10.23 17.37 18.32
N THR A 539 10.03 18.51 17.65
CA THR A 539 9.38 19.71 18.21
C THR A 539 7.85 19.65 18.11
N GLY A 540 7.28 18.57 17.57
CA GLY A 540 5.84 18.39 17.41
C GLY A 540 5.25 19.05 16.15
N GLU A 541 6.05 19.76 15.36
CA GLU A 541 5.57 20.31 14.09
C GLU A 541 5.36 19.21 13.05
N VAL A 542 4.29 19.34 12.25
CA VAL A 542 3.90 18.36 11.23
C VAL A 542 4.68 18.59 9.94
N MET A 543 5.22 17.51 9.37
CA MET A 543 5.82 17.44 8.05
C MET A 543 5.26 16.23 7.29
N GLU A 544 5.53 16.15 5.98
CA GLU A 544 5.07 15.04 5.15
C GLU A 544 6.17 14.51 4.25
N PHE A 545 6.28 13.18 4.17
CA PHE A 545 7.03 12.49 3.13
C PHE A 545 6.07 12.11 2.02
N LEU A 546 6.36 12.55 0.79
CA LEU A 546 5.52 12.29 -0.37
C LEU A 546 6.32 11.60 -1.46
N THR A 547 5.68 10.65 -2.12
CA THR A 547 6.25 9.93 -3.26
C THR A 547 5.62 10.44 -4.54
N PHE A 548 6.42 10.93 -5.46
CA PHE A 548 5.98 11.35 -6.78
C PHE A 548 6.59 10.48 -7.88
N GLU A 549 5.92 10.39 -9.02
CA GLU A 549 6.50 9.76 -10.21
C GLU A 549 6.34 10.63 -11.46
N ASP A 550 7.27 10.47 -12.39
CA ASP A 550 7.09 10.88 -13.78
C ASP A 550 7.15 9.65 -14.69
N GLU A 551 7.18 9.86 -16.01
CA GLU A 551 7.28 8.75 -16.96
C GLU A 551 8.60 7.95 -16.88
N THR A 552 9.60 8.47 -16.17
CA THR A 552 10.96 7.89 -16.10
C THR A 552 11.27 7.22 -14.77
N GLY A 553 10.61 7.61 -13.67
CA GLY A 553 10.96 7.08 -12.35
C GLY A 553 10.14 7.64 -11.20
N VAL A 554 10.49 7.16 -10.00
CA VAL A 554 9.88 7.54 -8.73
C VAL A 554 10.87 8.37 -7.91
N VAL A 555 10.37 9.45 -7.32
CA VAL A 555 11.14 10.39 -6.50
C VAL A 555 10.50 10.53 -5.14
N GLU A 556 11.28 10.24 -4.10
CA GLU A 556 10.88 10.49 -2.73
C GLU A 556 11.17 11.94 -2.36
N THR A 557 10.19 12.60 -1.74
CA THR A 557 10.23 14.04 -1.49
C THR A 557 9.91 14.36 -0.03
N VAL A 558 10.51 15.45 0.46
CA VAL A 558 10.35 15.89 1.84
C VAL A 558 9.71 17.27 1.88
N PHE A 559 8.59 17.38 2.58
CA PHE A 559 7.88 18.64 2.84
C PHE A 559 8.06 19.00 4.30
N PHE A 560 9.12 19.75 4.61
CA PHE A 560 9.37 20.27 5.97
C PHE A 560 8.24 21.17 6.47
N PRO A 561 8.08 21.38 7.79
CA PRO A 561 6.87 21.99 8.35
C PRO A 561 6.44 23.32 7.75
N LYS A 562 7.37 24.21 7.43
CA LYS A 562 7.07 25.50 6.78
C LYS A 562 6.44 25.31 5.39
N VAL A 563 7.00 24.40 4.59
CA VAL A 563 6.56 24.10 3.22
C VAL A 563 5.27 23.30 3.25
N TYR A 564 5.17 22.30 4.11
CA TYR A 564 3.95 21.53 4.31
C TYR A 564 2.79 22.43 4.72
N ARG A 565 2.95 23.30 5.72
CA ARG A 565 1.93 24.27 6.12
C ARG A 565 1.44 25.15 4.97
N ARG A 566 2.34 25.53 4.05
CA ARG A 566 2.02 26.35 2.88
C ARG A 566 1.20 25.59 1.83
N TYR A 567 1.50 24.32 1.59
CA TYR A 567 0.98 23.57 0.44
C TYR A 567 0.04 22.40 0.78
N ALA A 568 -0.11 22.03 2.05
CA ALA A 568 -0.94 20.90 2.52
C ALA A 568 -2.34 20.87 1.91
N ARG A 569 -2.93 22.04 1.64
CA ARG A 569 -4.30 22.19 1.11
C ARG A 569 -4.43 21.86 -0.39
N VAL A 570 -3.34 21.99 -1.14
CA VAL A 570 -3.35 21.80 -2.59
C VAL A 570 -2.97 20.35 -2.94
N LEU A 571 -2.31 19.66 -2.00
CA LEU A 571 -1.90 18.28 -2.12
C LEU A 571 -3.12 17.33 -2.09
N SER A 572 -3.29 16.64 -3.20
CA SER A 572 -4.29 15.60 -3.40
C SER A 572 -3.68 14.50 -4.26
N SER A 573 -3.79 13.24 -3.81
CA SER A 573 -3.35 12.06 -4.56
C SER A 573 -3.99 12.01 -5.95
N GLY A 574 -3.28 11.46 -6.94
CA GLY A 574 -3.78 11.37 -8.30
C GLY A 574 -3.87 12.72 -9.02
N CYS A 575 -2.97 13.65 -8.71
CA CYS A 575 -2.82 14.93 -9.39
C CYS A 575 -1.36 15.18 -9.76
N ALA A 576 -1.13 16.02 -10.76
CA ALA A 576 0.20 16.44 -11.20
C ALA A 576 0.60 17.78 -10.58
N TYR A 577 1.88 17.91 -10.27
CA TYR A 577 2.48 19.09 -9.64
C TYR A 577 3.83 19.40 -10.27
N MET A 578 4.17 20.68 -10.33
CA MET A 578 5.53 21.15 -10.53
C MET A 578 6.15 21.45 -9.16
N LEU A 579 7.20 20.72 -8.81
CA LEU A 579 7.96 20.83 -7.57
C LEU A 579 9.26 21.60 -7.84
N GLN A 580 9.60 22.53 -6.96
CA GLN A 580 10.91 23.18 -6.93
C GLN A 580 11.62 22.73 -5.65
N GLY A 581 12.79 22.12 -5.78
CA GLY A 581 13.47 21.51 -4.65
C GLY A 581 14.96 21.37 -4.84
N THR A 582 15.65 20.94 -3.80
CA THR A 582 17.07 20.61 -3.82
C THR A 582 17.24 19.11 -3.79
N VAL A 583 18.05 18.57 -4.71
CA VAL A 583 18.35 17.14 -4.74
C VAL A 583 19.35 16.83 -3.63
N GLU A 584 18.96 15.95 -2.74
CA GLU A 584 19.79 15.43 -1.65
C GLU A 584 20.17 13.98 -1.96
N GLU A 585 21.42 13.63 -1.67
CA GLU A 585 21.96 12.29 -1.83
C GLU A 585 22.44 11.80 -0.47
N GLU A 586 22.05 10.57 -0.12
CA GLU A 586 22.54 9.89 1.07
C GLU A 586 22.71 8.39 0.76
N TYR A 587 23.94 7.88 0.78
CA TYR A 587 24.30 6.49 0.48
C TYR A 587 23.71 5.97 -0.84
N GLY A 588 23.85 6.73 -1.93
CA GLY A 588 23.34 6.42 -3.26
C GLY A 588 21.83 6.68 -3.45
N ALA A 589 21.11 7.02 -2.38
CA ALA A 589 19.67 7.27 -2.45
C ALA A 589 19.39 8.77 -2.69
N MET A 590 18.78 9.08 -3.84
CA MET A 590 18.35 10.44 -4.18
C MET A 590 16.98 10.77 -3.61
N THR A 591 16.85 11.94 -3.00
CA THR A 591 15.58 12.51 -2.55
C THR A 591 15.48 13.99 -2.95
N LEU A 592 14.27 14.55 -2.94
CA LEU A 592 14.04 15.96 -3.24
C LEU A 592 13.46 16.68 -2.02
N THR A 593 14.23 17.58 -1.44
CA THR A 593 13.73 18.52 -0.42
C THR A 593 12.98 19.65 -1.12
N VAL A 594 11.67 19.71 -0.92
CA VAL A 594 10.80 20.63 -1.66
C VAL A 594 10.76 21.99 -0.97
N HIS A 595 10.91 23.05 -1.77
CA HIS A 595 10.83 24.46 -1.34
C HIS A 595 9.60 25.16 -1.91
N GLY A 596 9.16 24.75 -3.11
CA GLY A 596 8.03 25.33 -3.82
C GLY A 596 7.21 24.27 -4.53
N LEU A 597 5.90 24.51 -4.65
CA LEU A 597 4.96 23.61 -5.33
C LEU A 597 3.91 24.43 -6.10
N ARG A 598 3.60 23.99 -7.32
CA ARG A 598 2.50 24.51 -8.14
C ARG A 598 1.70 23.33 -8.71
N LYS A 599 0.38 23.33 -8.52
CA LYS A 599 -0.50 22.34 -9.16
C LYS A 599 -0.58 22.61 -10.67
N LEU A 600 -0.51 21.57 -11.50
CA LEU A 600 -0.50 21.68 -12.96
C LEU A 600 -1.88 21.72 -13.60
#